data_AF-A0A839VTG3-F1
#
_entry.id   AF-A0A839VTG3-F1
#
_cell.length_a   1.000
_cell.length_b   1.000
_cell.length_c   1.000
_cell.angle_alpha   90.00
_cell.angle_beta   90.00
_cell.angle_gamma   90.00
#
_symmetry.space_group_name_H-M   'P 1'
#
loop_
_entity.id
_entity.type
_entity.pdbx_description
1 polymer ?
#
loop_
_entity_poly.entity_id
_entity_poly.type
_entity_poly.pdbx_seq_one_letter_code
_entity_poly.pdbx_strand_id
1 'polypeptide(L)' 'MAEFPHASRVNVTLDLPLDVYRRLEQQARYMSVTVEALLKTILAQQLYDSSLRNMD' A
#
# COMPACT_ATOMS: atom_id res chain seq x y z
N MET A 1 -23.33 -4.55 21.43
CA MET A 1 -22.09 -5.15 20.92
C MET A 1 -21.80 -4.46 19.60
N ALA A 2 -20.70 -3.69 19.51
CA ALA A 2 -20.33 -3.03 18.27
C ALA A 2 -19.60 -4.05 17.38
N GLU A 3 -20.25 -4.49 16.31
CA GLU A 3 -19.61 -5.24 15.23
C GLU A 3 -18.62 -4.29 14.56
N PHE A 4 -17.33 -4.43 14.87
CA PHE A 4 -16.28 -3.82 14.07
C PHE A 4 -16.35 -4.47 12.69
N PRO A 5 -16.63 -3.71 11.61
CA PRO A 5 -16.78 -4.29 10.29
C PRO A 5 -15.47 -5.00 9.95
N HIS A 6 -15.55 -6.29 9.66
CA HIS A 6 -14.42 -7.05 9.16
C HIS A 6 -13.82 -6.27 8.00
N ALA A 7 -12.56 -5.85 8.15
CA ALA A 7 -11.80 -5.20 7.10
C ALA A 7 -11.85 -6.13 5.88
N SER A 8 -12.76 -5.83 4.94
CA SER A 8 -12.97 -6.67 3.77
C SER A 8 -11.69 -6.58 2.96
N ARG A 9 -10.98 -7.70 2.83
CA ARG A 9 -9.78 -7.77 2.00
C ARG A 9 -10.21 -7.55 0.55
N VAL A 10 -9.97 -6.36 0.05
CA VAL A 10 -10.15 -6.02 -1.37
C VAL A 10 -8.85 -6.34 -2.09
N ASN A 11 -8.89 -7.29 -3.00
CA ASN A 11 -7.77 -7.55 -3.90
C ASN A 11 -7.90 -6.62 -5.12
N VAL A 12 -6.86 -5.86 -5.39
CA VAL A 12 -6.78 -4.93 -6.52
C VAL A 12 -5.59 -5.32 -7.39
N THR A 13 -5.82 -5.45 -8.69
CA THR A 13 -4.75 -5.60 -9.68
C THR A 13 -4.34 -4.22 -10.17
N LEU A 14 -3.04 -3.96 -10.19
CA LEU A 14 -2.46 -2.70 -10.66
C LEU A 14 -1.54 -2.99 -11.84
N ASP A 15 -1.84 -2.43 -13.00
CA ASP A 15 -0.93 -2.40 -14.13
C ASP A 15 0.07 -1.26 -13.94
N LEU A 16 1.35 -1.63 -13.78
CA LEU A 16 2.44 -0.69 -13.57
C LEU A 16 3.37 -0.65 -14.78
N PRO A 17 3.88 0.52 -15.17
CA PRO A 17 4.98 0.60 -16.12
C PRO A 17 6.18 -0.23 -15.64
N LEU A 18 6.87 -0.91 -16.55
CA LEU A 18 7.96 -1.83 -16.23
C LEU A 18 9.05 -1.20 -15.36
N ASP A 19 9.42 0.05 -15.64
CA ASP A 19 10.45 0.78 -14.89
C ASP A 19 10.02 1.06 -13.44
N VAL A 20 8.73 1.34 -13.23
CA VAL A 20 8.15 1.55 -11.89
C VAL A 20 8.18 0.25 -11.11
N TYR A 21 7.73 -0.85 -11.74
CA TYR A 21 7.75 -2.17 -11.11
C TYR A 21 9.18 -2.58 -10.73
N ARG A 22 10.17 -2.37 -11.62
CA ARG A 22 11.57 -2.69 -11.33
C ARG A 22 12.13 -1.90 -10.14
N ARG A 23 11.79 -0.62 -10.01
CA ARG A 23 12.22 0.18 -8.84
C ARG A 23 11.60 -0.36 -7.55
N LEU A 24 10.32 -0.71 -7.57
CA LEU A 24 9.64 -1.33 -6.43
C LEU A 24 10.26 -2.67 -6.05
N GLU A 25 10.61 -3.50 -7.05
CA GLU A 25 11.28 -4.78 -6.82
C GLU A 25 12.65 -4.61 -6.18
N GLN A 26 13.47 -3.66 -6.65
CA GLN A 26 14.78 -3.36 -6.06
C GLN A 26 14.64 -2.91 -4.60
N GLN A 27 13.69 -2.02 -4.31
CA GLN A 27 13.45 -1.53 -2.96
C GLN A 27 12.93 -2.64 -2.04
N ALA A 28 12.00 -3.46 -2.52
CA ALA A 28 11.47 -4.59 -1.77
C ALA A 28 12.58 -5.61 -1.44
N ARG A 29 13.48 -5.90 -2.40
CA ARG A 29 14.65 -6.75 -2.19
C ARG A 29 15.60 -6.18 -1.13
N TYR A 30 15.90 -4.87 -1.19
CA TYR A 30 16.75 -4.22 -0.18
C TYR A 30 16.18 -4.37 1.23
N MET A 31 14.86 -4.25 1.37
CA MET A 31 14.15 -4.39 2.65
C MET A 31 13.83 -5.84 3.03
N SER A 32 14.16 -6.82 2.17
CA SER A 32 13.80 -8.24 2.36
C SER A 32 12.30 -8.47 2.54
N VAL A 33 11.47 -7.75 1.79
CA VAL A 33 10.00 -7.87 1.76
C VAL A 33 9.49 -8.15 0.35
N THR A 34 8.20 -8.47 0.22
CA THR A 34 7.56 -8.60 -1.10
C THR A 34 7.16 -7.22 -1.64
N VAL A 35 7.05 -7.10 -2.97
CA VAL A 35 6.54 -5.88 -3.63
C VAL A 35 5.14 -5.53 -3.14
N GLU A 36 4.29 -6.54 -2.92
CA GLU A 36 2.94 -6.36 -2.37
C GLU A 36 2.98 -5.75 -0.96
N ALA A 37 3.83 -6.25 -0.07
CA ALA A 37 3.95 -5.71 1.29
C ALA A 37 4.46 -4.27 1.27
N LEU A 38 5.45 -3.98 0.43
CA LEU A 38 5.97 -2.62 0.24
C LEU A 38 4.86 -1.66 -0.26
N LEU A 39 4.11 -2.06 -1.29
CA LEU A 39 3.01 -1.26 -1.82
C LEU A 39 1.92 -1.01 -0.79
N LYS A 40 1.54 -2.02 0.01
CA LYS A 40 0.56 -1.85 1.10
C LYS A 40 1.01 -0.80 2.11
N THR A 41 2.28 -0.82 2.50
CA THR A 41 2.84 0.18 3.43
C THR A 41 2.81 1.59 2.83
N ILE A 42 3.22 1.74 1.57
CA ILE A 42 3.20 3.04 0.88
C ILE A 42 1.77 3.59 0.80
N LEU A 43 0.81 2.76 0.38
CA LEU A 43 -0.59 3.15 0.27
C LEU A 43 -1.19 3.50 1.64
N ALA A 44 -0.90 2.71 2.68
CA ALA A 44 -1.36 3.01 4.03
C ALA A 44 -0.85 4.37 4.52
N GLN A 45 0.42 4.70 4.26
CA GLN A 45 0.98 6.00 4.61
C GLN A 45 0.31 7.14 3.84
N GLN A 46 0.11 6.98 2.52
CA GLN A 46 -0.56 8.00 1.70
C GLN A 46 -2.00 8.27 2.16
N LEU A 47 -2.74 7.22 2.54
CA LEU A 47 -4.09 7.35 3.08
C LEU A 47 -4.09 8.05 4.43
N TYR A 48 -3.13 7.72 5.30
CA TYR A 48 -2.96 8.38 6.60
C TYR A 48 -2.68 9.89 6.43
N ASP A 49 -1.70 10.24 5.58
CA ASP A 49 -1.34 11.64 5.32
C ASP A 49 -2.48 12.44 4.68
N SER A 50 -3.21 11.81 3.75
CA SER A 50 -4.39 12.42 3.12
C SER A 50 -5.52 12.64 4.11
N SER A 51 -5.73 11.69 5.03
CA SER A 51 -6.74 11.82 6.09
C SER A 51 -6.41 12.97 7.02
N LEU A 52 -5.14 13.13 7.40
CA LEU A 52 -4.69 14.22 8.26
C LEU A 52 -4.87 15.59 7.59
N ARG A 53 -4.52 15.71 6.30
CA ARG A 53 -4.69 16.95 5.52
C ARG A 53 -6.14 17.35 5.28
N ASN A 54 -7.07 16.40 5.23
CA ASN A 54 -8.49 16.68 5.04
C ASN A 54 -9.20 17.07 6.35
N MET A 55 -8.52 16.98 7.51
CA MET A 55 -9.05 17.39 8.81
C MET A 55 -8.63 18.83 9.21
N ASP A 56 -7.66 19.41 8.52
CA ASP A 56 -7.21 20.82 8.64
C ASP A 56 -8.01 21.71 7.69
#